data_AF-A0A9Q9RBP5-F1
#
_entry.id   AF-A0A9Q9RBP5-F1
#
_cell.length_a   1.000
_cell.length_b   1.000
_cell.length_c   1.000
_cell.angle_alpha   90.00
_cell.angle_beta   90.00
_cell.angle_gamma   90.00
#
_symmetry.space_group_name_H-M   'P 1'
#
loop_
_entity.id
_entity.type
_entity.pdbx_description
1 polymer ?
#
loop_
_entity_poly.entity_id
_entity_poly.type
_entity_poly.pdbx_seq_one_letter_code
_entity_poly.pdbx_strand_id
1 'polypeptide(L)'
;MVRHQQLERDPATRNLFKKRITTLKGFRQIFEHSYLLALDTEHVAITSERDRVLHQVGLAFTKTLKSRHPACPGREPGLIKPRRRLRYFFEDNNMEGLTLNVNTSKELGDDVLRVGRRVGGRVGGRVGYLKGMPTRRPHRFGVEKSLDIEDVEPFIEDFLQELPKDKHLVLIGFGMEAEWTYLSTNSPAAIPFFSAWIDLRDIVVDIASSSTVCSPSLFTLIKLFGYFWQDVKPGRASADNAGDDVVTILALAHALLDEKNHEMLRFEHECFRISCSGRIGSFYDASKCFIATVRTEGNLPLRLSSRFKLARQFFDFHPMGTALMSSEMGLVAFRSQDGVDRFIGCVNGMVLHTGETLSAQRYIHANPNTPEDEKLKEEKCMMRRIKKEACEEEVVELGDLFS
;
A
#
# COMPACT_ATOMS: atom_id res chain seq x y z
N MET A 1 -11.85 12.15 -11.66
CA MET A 1 -10.71 11.35 -12.14
C MET A 1 -10.77 11.26 -13.66
N VAL A 2 -9.65 11.56 -14.31
CA VAL A 2 -9.52 11.52 -15.77
C VAL A 2 -9.34 10.06 -16.22
N ARG A 3 -10.05 9.65 -17.27
CA ARG A 3 -9.94 8.28 -17.80
C ARG A 3 -8.67 8.12 -18.63
N HIS A 4 -8.04 6.95 -18.58
CA HIS A 4 -6.85 6.61 -19.39
C HIS A 4 -7.01 6.96 -20.89
N GLN A 5 -8.18 6.67 -21.47
CA GLN A 5 -8.48 6.99 -22.88
C GLN A 5 -8.52 8.49 -23.17
N GLN A 6 -8.80 9.34 -22.18
CA GLN A 6 -8.77 10.79 -22.34
C GLN A 6 -7.33 11.29 -22.39
N LEU A 7 -6.45 10.80 -21.50
CA LEU A 7 -5.02 11.13 -21.49
C LEU A 7 -4.30 10.71 -22.78
N GLU A 8 -4.74 9.62 -23.41
CA GLU A 8 -4.18 9.19 -24.70
C GLU A 8 -4.60 10.06 -25.90
N ARG A 9 -5.70 10.80 -25.77
CA ARG A 9 -6.30 11.58 -26.86
C ARG A 9 -5.99 13.07 -26.75
N ASP A 10 -5.92 13.57 -25.53
CA ASP A 10 -5.65 14.99 -25.25
C ASP A 10 -4.23 15.38 -25.72
N PRO A 11 -4.10 16.36 -26.63
CA PRO A 11 -2.80 16.82 -27.11
C PRO A 11 -1.82 17.24 -26.02
N ALA A 12 -2.30 17.79 -24.90
CA ALA A 12 -1.45 18.26 -23.81
C ALA A 12 -0.75 17.13 -23.06
N THR A 13 -1.44 15.98 -22.90
CA THR A 13 -0.96 14.85 -22.09
C THR A 13 -0.42 13.70 -22.95
N ARG A 14 -0.98 13.50 -24.16
CA ARG A 14 -0.74 12.34 -25.03
C ARG A 14 0.74 12.03 -25.28
N ASN A 15 1.55 13.05 -25.53
CA ASN A 15 2.96 12.84 -25.88
C ASN A 15 3.77 12.25 -24.73
N LEU A 16 3.59 12.77 -23.51
CA LEU A 16 4.22 12.21 -22.32
C LEU A 16 3.58 10.87 -21.97
N PHE A 17 2.25 10.79 -22.01
CA PHE A 17 1.51 9.60 -21.61
C PHE A 17 1.93 8.35 -22.40
N LYS A 18 2.21 8.49 -23.70
CA LYS A 18 2.75 7.41 -24.55
C LYS A 18 4.17 6.99 -24.24
N LYS A 19 4.95 7.83 -23.54
CA LYS A 19 6.32 7.53 -23.11
C LYS A 19 6.33 6.89 -21.71
N ARG A 20 5.37 6.01 -21.46
CA ARG A 20 5.29 5.19 -20.24
C ARG A 20 6.31 4.07 -20.30
N ILE A 21 7.05 3.88 -19.21
CA ILE A 21 8.03 2.81 -19.07
C ILE A 21 7.44 1.76 -18.13
N THR A 22 7.22 0.56 -18.66
CA THR A 22 6.51 -0.52 -17.94
C THR A 22 7.38 -1.72 -17.61
N THR A 23 8.63 -1.75 -18.06
CA THR A 23 9.53 -2.91 -17.86
C THR A 23 10.76 -2.52 -17.06
N LEU A 24 11.29 -3.46 -16.28
CA LEU A 24 12.55 -3.31 -15.56
C LEU A 24 13.71 -2.99 -16.51
N LYS A 25 13.73 -3.62 -17.70
CA LYS A 25 14.73 -3.33 -18.72
C LYS A 25 14.70 -1.86 -19.15
N GLY A 26 13.51 -1.34 -19.44
CA GLY A 26 13.32 0.07 -19.76
C GLY A 26 13.74 0.97 -18.60
N PHE A 27 13.35 0.62 -17.38
CA PHE A 27 13.74 1.39 -16.20
C PHE A 27 15.26 1.46 -16.03
N ARG A 28 15.99 0.35 -16.17
CA ARG A 28 17.46 0.30 -16.11
C ARG A 28 18.13 1.19 -17.17
N GLN A 29 17.62 1.19 -18.40
CA GLN A 29 18.19 1.98 -19.50
C GLN A 29 18.13 3.48 -19.24
N ILE A 30 17.09 3.95 -18.56
CA ILE A 30 16.80 5.37 -18.41
C ILE A 30 17.44 5.90 -17.14
N PHE A 31 17.54 5.04 -16.13
CA PHE A 31 18.14 5.33 -14.84
C PHE A 31 19.57 5.90 -14.92
N GLU A 32 20.39 5.40 -15.84
CA GLU A 32 21.79 5.84 -15.98
C GLU A 32 21.93 7.22 -16.66
N HIS A 33 20.90 7.65 -17.38
CA HIS A 33 20.97 8.81 -18.29
C HIS A 33 19.94 9.90 -17.99
N SER A 34 19.15 9.74 -16.93
CA SER A 34 18.07 10.66 -16.58
C SER A 34 18.09 11.04 -15.11
N TYR A 35 17.52 12.20 -14.82
CA TYR A 35 17.11 12.58 -13.49
C TYR A 35 15.72 12.01 -13.18
N LEU A 36 15.46 11.79 -11.90
CA LEU A 36 14.19 11.26 -11.42
C LEU A 36 13.50 12.30 -10.55
N LEU A 37 12.21 12.49 -10.79
CA LEU A 37 11.34 13.28 -9.93
C LEU A 37 10.11 12.47 -9.57
N ALA A 38 9.92 12.23 -8.28
CA ALA A 38 8.74 11.59 -7.74
C ALA A 38 7.65 12.62 -7.44
N LEU A 39 6.40 12.25 -7.74
CA LEU A 39 5.21 13.03 -7.46
C LEU A 39 4.21 12.15 -6.72
N ASP A 40 3.61 12.72 -5.68
CA ASP A 40 2.49 12.12 -4.96
C ASP A 40 1.52 13.22 -4.55
N THR A 41 0.23 12.91 -4.54
CA THR A 41 -0.81 13.90 -4.26
C THR A 41 -1.85 13.40 -3.28
N GLU A 42 -2.11 14.22 -2.25
CA GLU A 42 -3.07 13.87 -1.21
C GLU A 42 -4.34 14.70 -1.37
N HIS A 43 -5.47 14.01 -1.29
CA HIS A 43 -6.79 14.57 -1.58
C HIS A 43 -7.81 14.21 -0.49
N VAL A 44 -8.53 15.20 0.03
CA VAL A 44 -9.60 15.00 1.00
C VAL A 44 -10.96 14.94 0.30
N ALA A 45 -11.82 14.00 0.67
CA ALA A 45 -13.20 13.98 0.18
C ALA A 45 -14.04 14.98 0.99
N ILE A 46 -14.81 15.84 0.32
CA ILE A 46 -15.68 16.84 0.96
C ILE A 46 -17.06 16.22 1.24
N THR A 47 -17.75 15.76 0.18
CA THR A 47 -19.09 15.17 0.29
C THR A 47 -19.15 13.73 -0.22
N SER A 48 -18.26 13.36 -1.14
CA SER A 48 -18.15 12.01 -1.71
C SER A 48 -16.76 11.78 -2.30
N GLU A 49 -16.41 10.53 -2.63
CA GLU A 49 -15.15 10.23 -3.32
C GLU A 49 -15.01 10.89 -4.71
N ARG A 50 -16.10 11.44 -5.26
CA ARG A 50 -16.09 12.17 -6.53
C ARG A 50 -15.80 13.67 -6.35
N ASP A 51 -15.89 14.15 -5.12
CA ASP A 51 -15.76 15.55 -4.72
C ASP A 51 -14.57 15.65 -3.77
N ARG A 52 -13.37 15.53 -4.36
CA ARG A 52 -12.10 15.53 -3.63
C ARG A 52 -11.35 16.81 -3.92
N VAL A 53 -10.81 17.42 -2.87
CA VAL A 53 -9.99 18.62 -2.96
C VAL A 53 -8.54 18.27 -2.62
N LEU A 54 -7.64 18.78 -3.46
CA LEU A 54 -6.20 18.66 -3.28
C LEU A 54 -5.80 19.44 -2.02
N HIS A 55 -5.09 18.79 -1.10
CA HIS A 55 -4.67 19.43 0.14
C HIS A 55 -3.17 19.26 0.44
N GLN A 56 -2.47 18.43 -0.35
CA GLN A 56 -1.01 18.35 -0.32
C GLN A 56 -0.46 17.86 -1.67
N VAL A 57 0.70 18.37 -2.05
CA VAL A 57 1.53 17.87 -3.16
C VAL A 57 2.92 17.54 -2.62
N GLY A 58 3.41 16.34 -2.91
CA GLY A 58 4.76 15.91 -2.59
C GLY A 58 5.61 15.84 -3.85
N LEU A 59 6.83 16.36 -3.78
CA LEU A 59 7.83 16.30 -4.85
C LEU A 59 9.17 15.87 -4.27
N ALA A 60 9.84 14.94 -4.93
CA ALA A 60 11.23 14.61 -4.58
C ALA A 60 12.07 14.46 -5.85
N PHE A 61 13.11 15.27 -5.96
CA PHE A 61 14.07 15.24 -7.06
C PHE A 61 15.37 14.57 -6.62
N THR A 62 15.97 13.82 -7.54
CA THR A 62 17.32 13.28 -7.36
C THR A 62 18.07 13.17 -8.68
N LYS A 63 19.35 13.53 -8.64
CA LYS A 63 20.26 13.43 -9.78
C LYS A 63 20.71 12.01 -10.08
N THR A 64 20.78 11.18 -9.04
CA THR A 64 21.27 9.80 -9.11
C THR A 64 20.66 9.01 -7.98
N LEU A 65 20.19 7.80 -8.22
CA LEU A 65 20.11 6.82 -7.13
C LEU A 65 21.43 6.03 -7.14
N LYS A 66 22.16 5.99 -6.04
CA LYS A 66 23.44 5.25 -6.01
C LYS A 66 23.15 3.76 -6.02
N SER A 67 23.44 3.08 -7.15
CA SER A 67 23.10 1.66 -7.41
C SER A 67 23.52 0.64 -6.36
N ARG A 68 24.48 0.97 -5.50
CA ARG A 68 24.82 0.16 -4.35
C ARG A 68 24.03 0.65 -3.15
N HIS A 69 23.05 -0.15 -2.74
CA HIS A 69 22.50 -0.06 -1.40
C HIS A 69 23.68 0.01 -0.40
N PRO A 70 23.84 1.10 0.36
CA PRO A 70 24.81 1.11 1.44
C PRO A 70 24.48 -0.05 2.38
N ALA A 71 25.52 -0.68 2.94
CA ALA A 71 25.32 -1.72 3.94
C ALA A 71 24.38 -1.16 5.01
N CYS A 72 23.37 -1.92 5.42
CA CYS A 72 22.49 -1.48 6.51
C CYS A 72 23.38 -1.01 7.65
N PRO A 73 23.20 0.23 8.15
CA PRO A 73 24.04 0.71 9.25
C PRO A 73 23.99 -0.31 10.38
N GLY A 74 25.14 -0.50 11.03
CA GLY A 74 25.27 -1.39 12.19
C GLY A 74 24.19 -1.06 13.23
N ARG A 75 23.80 -2.07 14.04
CA ARG A 75 22.74 -1.99 15.06
C ARG A 75 22.60 -0.59 15.67
N GLU A 76 21.51 0.11 15.36
CA GLU A 76 21.09 1.27 16.16
C GLU A 76 20.64 0.77 17.55
N PRO A 77 20.91 1.53 18.63
CA PRO A 77 20.41 1.20 19.97
C PRO A 77 18.89 1.00 19.97
N GLY A 78 18.43 -0.17 20.43
CA GLY A 78 17.00 -0.52 20.50
C GLY A 78 16.44 -1.35 19.32
N LEU A 79 17.22 -1.62 18.26
CA LEU A 79 16.78 -2.47 17.14
C LEU A 79 17.45 -3.85 17.16
N ILE A 80 16.62 -4.90 17.14
CA ILE A 80 17.07 -6.31 17.20
C ILE A 80 17.85 -6.72 15.93
N LYS A 81 17.57 -6.08 14.78
CA LYS A 81 18.21 -6.34 13.46
C LYS A 81 18.53 -5.02 12.75
N PRO A 82 19.58 -4.96 11.90
CA PRO A 82 19.84 -3.81 11.02
C PRO A 82 18.61 -3.54 10.14
N ARG A 83 18.18 -2.29 10.06
CA ARG A 83 17.07 -1.86 9.21
C ARG A 83 17.45 -0.62 8.44
N ARG A 84 17.04 -0.57 7.17
CA ARG A 84 17.28 0.60 6.33
C ARG A 84 16.34 1.72 6.76
N ARG A 85 16.87 2.92 6.92
CA ARG A 85 16.07 4.10 7.26
C ARG A 85 15.89 4.97 6.03
N LEU A 86 14.69 5.54 5.87
CA LEU A 86 14.43 6.47 4.75
C LEU A 86 15.27 7.75 4.84
N ARG A 87 15.62 8.20 6.06
CA ARG A 87 16.51 9.37 6.26
C ARG A 87 17.87 9.20 5.61
N TYR A 88 18.50 8.05 5.78
CA TYR A 88 19.82 7.78 5.22
C TYR A 88 19.73 7.65 3.71
N PHE A 89 18.66 7.03 3.20
CA PHE A 89 18.40 6.99 1.78
C PHE A 89 18.25 8.40 1.17
N PHE A 90 17.52 9.29 1.84
CA PHE A 90 17.34 10.68 1.40
C PHE A 90 18.67 11.45 1.37
N GLU A 91 19.46 11.36 2.44
CA GLU A 91 20.76 12.02 2.59
C GLU A 91 21.81 11.45 1.60
N ASP A 92 21.95 10.13 1.51
CA ASP A 92 22.98 9.47 0.70
C ASP A 92 22.80 9.73 -0.81
N ASN A 93 21.56 9.99 -1.24
CA ASN A 93 21.21 10.29 -2.63
C ASN A 93 21.08 11.79 -2.91
N ASN A 94 21.48 12.66 -1.95
CA ASN A 94 21.41 14.12 -2.06
C ASN A 94 20.06 14.59 -2.62
N MET A 95 18.98 14.06 -2.06
CA MET A 95 17.64 14.32 -2.56
C MET A 95 17.16 15.72 -2.19
N GLU A 96 16.42 16.32 -3.11
CA GLU A 96 15.71 17.57 -2.87
C GLU A 96 14.23 17.23 -2.69
N GLY A 97 13.73 17.37 -1.46
CA GLY A 97 12.34 17.09 -1.10
C GLY A 97 11.54 18.38 -0.92
N LEU A 98 10.28 18.36 -1.35
CA LEU A 98 9.36 19.47 -1.24
C LEU A 98 7.96 18.96 -0.92
N THR A 99 7.35 19.53 0.11
CA THR A 99 5.96 19.30 0.51
C THR A 99 5.20 20.61 0.42
N LEU A 100 4.18 20.68 -0.43
CA LEU A 100 3.30 21.83 -0.56
C LEU A 100 1.97 21.52 0.13
N ASN A 101 1.70 22.22 1.22
CA ASN A 101 0.41 22.22 1.91
C ASN A 101 -0.51 23.22 1.22
N VAL A 102 -1.59 22.73 0.60
CA VAL A 102 -2.52 23.58 -0.12
C VAL A 102 -3.55 24.14 0.86
N ASN A 103 -3.70 25.46 0.88
CA ASN A 103 -4.70 26.15 1.66
C ASN A 103 -6.06 26.08 0.94
N THR A 104 -6.89 25.15 1.39
CA THR A 104 -8.19 24.86 0.77
C THR A 104 -9.33 25.65 1.40
N SER A 105 -9.05 26.68 2.21
CA SER A 105 -10.06 27.44 2.95
C SER A 105 -11.06 28.15 2.03
N LYS A 106 -10.63 28.55 0.83
CA LYS A 106 -11.50 29.16 -0.19
C LYS A 106 -12.41 28.14 -0.88
N GLU A 107 -11.90 26.93 -1.16
CA GLU A 107 -12.62 25.88 -1.88
C GLU A 107 -13.59 25.08 -1.03
N LEU A 108 -13.25 24.87 0.26
CA LEU A 108 -14.14 24.18 1.20
C LEU A 108 -15.36 25.02 1.61
N GLY A 109 -15.33 26.33 1.33
CA GLY A 109 -16.38 27.29 1.71
C GLY A 109 -16.66 27.38 3.22
N ASP A 110 -17.50 28.35 3.61
CA ASP A 110 -17.98 28.50 4.99
C ASP A 110 -18.90 27.33 5.44
N ASP A 111 -19.35 26.47 4.53
CA ASP A 111 -20.31 25.41 4.83
C ASP A 111 -19.66 24.16 5.47
N VAL A 112 -18.38 23.87 5.19
CA VAL A 112 -17.61 22.88 5.97
C VAL A 112 -17.35 23.39 7.40
N LEU A 113 -17.25 24.71 7.58
CA LEU A 113 -17.21 25.36 8.91
C LEU A 113 -18.57 25.30 9.63
N ARG A 114 -19.71 25.20 8.93
CA ARG A 114 -21.05 25.12 9.53
C ARG A 114 -21.45 23.74 10.01
N VAL A 115 -20.99 22.65 9.39
CA VAL A 115 -21.22 21.29 9.92
C VAL A 115 -20.54 21.11 11.29
N GLY A 116 -19.41 21.80 11.52
CA GLY A 116 -18.75 21.86 12.82
C GLY A 116 -19.44 22.72 13.89
N ARG A 117 -20.31 23.68 13.51
CA ARG A 117 -20.98 24.59 14.46
C ARG A 117 -22.23 24.03 15.13
N ARG A 118 -22.84 22.97 14.60
CA ARG A 118 -24.06 22.39 15.20
C ARG A 118 -23.79 21.38 16.33
N VAL A 119 -22.53 21.03 16.59
CA VAL A 119 -22.14 20.06 17.65
C VAL A 119 -21.15 20.66 18.66
N GLY A 120 -21.10 21.98 18.80
CA GLY A 120 -20.13 22.63 19.70
C GLY A 120 -20.60 23.99 20.14
N GLY A 121 -21.50 24.01 21.13
CA GLY A 121 -21.85 25.24 21.82
C GLY A 121 -20.67 25.79 22.62
N ARG A 122 -20.48 27.11 22.47
CA ARG A 122 -19.86 28.06 23.42
C ARG A 122 -18.33 28.07 23.61
N VAL A 123 -17.79 29.22 23.19
CA VAL A 123 -16.80 30.09 23.86
C VAL A 123 -15.32 29.66 23.84
N GLY A 124 -14.48 30.55 23.31
CA GLY A 124 -13.04 30.58 23.60
C GLY A 124 -12.17 30.37 22.37
N GLY A 125 -11.56 31.44 21.87
CA GLY A 125 -10.77 31.46 20.64
C GLY A 125 -9.59 30.48 20.63
N ARG A 126 -9.54 29.67 19.56
CA ARG A 126 -8.31 29.20 18.90
C ARG A 126 -8.60 29.14 17.40
N VAL A 127 -7.65 29.60 16.60
CA VAL A 127 -7.65 29.53 15.13
C VAL A 127 -8.06 28.11 14.71
N GLY A 128 -9.19 28.01 14.00
CA GLY A 128 -9.97 26.78 13.87
C GLY A 128 -9.27 25.72 13.00
N TYR A 129 -8.99 24.57 13.59
CA TYR A 129 -8.78 23.33 12.85
C TYR A 129 -10.11 22.95 12.18
N LEU A 130 -10.14 22.91 10.85
CA LEU A 130 -11.27 22.38 10.08
C LEU A 130 -11.53 20.92 10.52
N LYS A 131 -12.64 20.68 11.23
CA LYS A 131 -13.04 19.34 11.70
C LYS A 131 -13.42 18.50 10.47
N GLY A 132 -12.46 17.73 9.97
CA GLY A 132 -12.55 16.97 8.71
C GLY A 132 -11.20 16.83 7.99
N MET A 133 -10.24 17.72 8.27
CA MET A 133 -8.87 17.53 7.81
C MET A 133 -8.19 16.44 8.66
N PRO A 134 -7.67 15.37 8.04
CA PRO A 134 -7.05 14.29 8.80
C PRO A 134 -5.78 14.80 9.50
N THR A 135 -5.53 14.27 10.70
CA THR A 135 -4.28 14.58 11.41
C THR A 135 -3.13 13.91 10.66
N ARG A 136 -2.29 14.75 10.04
CA ARG A 136 -1.21 14.32 9.15
C ARG A 136 -0.01 13.79 9.93
N ARG A 137 0.77 12.95 9.27
CA ARG A 137 2.12 12.62 9.73
C ARG A 137 3.00 13.88 9.73
N PRO A 138 3.87 14.07 10.74
CA PRO A 138 4.85 15.16 10.74
C PRO A 138 5.74 15.07 9.50
N HIS A 139 5.98 16.20 8.84
CA HIS A 139 6.93 16.32 7.73
C HIS A 139 8.34 15.94 8.16
N ARG A 140 9.08 15.21 7.31
CA ARG A 140 10.42 14.71 7.66
C ARG A 140 11.53 15.04 6.67
N PHE A 141 11.20 15.21 5.38
CA PHE A 141 12.21 15.26 4.33
C PHE A 141 12.11 16.53 3.49
N GLY A 142 13.20 17.28 3.41
CA GLY A 142 13.26 18.48 2.61
C GLY A 142 12.43 19.65 3.18
N VAL A 143 11.91 20.48 2.30
CA VAL A 143 11.23 21.74 2.65
C VAL A 143 9.72 21.56 2.68
N GLU A 144 9.06 22.09 3.70
CA GLU A 144 7.60 22.21 3.76
C GLU A 144 7.19 23.68 3.53
N LYS A 145 6.22 23.91 2.66
CA LYS A 145 5.64 25.23 2.39
C LYS A 145 4.12 25.14 2.35
N SER A 146 3.47 26.24 2.69
CA SER A 146 2.01 26.39 2.55
C SER A 146 1.72 27.42 1.48
N LEU A 147 0.80 27.09 0.56
CA LEU A 147 0.43 27.92 -0.59
C LEU A 147 -1.08 27.93 -0.76
N ASP A 148 -1.64 29.02 -1.28
CA ASP A 148 -3.00 29.03 -1.80
C ASP A 148 -3.05 28.19 -3.10
N ILE A 149 -4.22 27.61 -3.43
CA ILE A 149 -4.31 26.67 -4.56
C ILE A 149 -3.90 27.29 -5.90
N GLU A 150 -4.17 28.58 -6.07
CA GLU A 150 -3.85 29.34 -7.28
C GLU A 150 -2.32 29.50 -7.49
N ASP A 151 -1.54 29.41 -6.41
CA ASP A 151 -0.08 29.56 -6.43
C ASP A 151 0.65 28.22 -6.58
N VAL A 152 -0.06 27.08 -6.50
CA VAL A 152 0.56 25.75 -6.53
C VAL A 152 1.21 25.46 -7.88
N GLU A 153 0.49 25.64 -9.00
CA GLU A 153 1.04 25.34 -10.33
C GLU A 153 2.23 26.25 -10.69
N PRO A 154 2.16 27.59 -10.53
CA PRO A 154 3.31 28.47 -10.77
C PRO A 154 4.53 28.09 -9.93
N PHE A 155 4.32 27.75 -8.66
CA PHE A 155 5.42 27.35 -7.78
C PHE A 155 6.09 26.04 -8.24
N ILE A 156 5.30 25.06 -8.68
CA ILE A 156 5.82 23.81 -9.22
C ILE A 156 6.57 24.06 -10.53
N GLU A 157 6.05 24.93 -11.39
CA GLU A 157 6.72 25.32 -12.62
C GLU A 157 8.08 25.95 -12.34
N ASP A 158 8.15 26.93 -11.43
CA ASP A 158 9.40 27.57 -11.02
C ASP A 158 10.41 26.54 -10.48
N PHE A 159 9.95 25.64 -9.59
CA PHE A 159 10.77 24.55 -9.07
C PHE A 159 11.34 23.67 -10.19
N LEU A 160 10.52 23.29 -11.18
CA LEU A 160 10.96 22.47 -12.31
C LEU A 160 11.90 23.24 -13.25
N GLN A 161 11.73 24.55 -13.41
CA GLN A 161 12.58 25.40 -14.24
C GLN A 161 14.01 25.56 -13.66
N GLU A 162 14.15 25.53 -12.34
CA GLU A 162 15.43 25.61 -11.62
C GLU A 162 16.22 24.30 -11.64
N LEU A 163 15.58 23.17 -11.97
CA LEU A 163 16.27 21.88 -12.05
C LEU A 163 17.34 21.85 -13.16
N PRO A 164 18.42 21.07 -12.99
CA PRO A 164 19.46 20.92 -14.01
C PRO A 164 18.89 20.33 -15.31
N LYS A 165 19.32 20.89 -16.45
CA LYS A 165 18.80 20.58 -17.80
C LYS A 165 19.76 19.79 -18.68
N ASP A 166 20.86 19.31 -18.10
CA ASP A 166 21.88 18.54 -18.82
C ASP A 166 21.47 17.08 -19.09
N LYS A 167 20.39 16.60 -18.47
CA LYS A 167 19.80 15.27 -18.69
C LYS A 167 18.29 15.35 -18.82
N HIS A 168 17.72 14.25 -19.29
CA HIS A 168 16.28 14.05 -19.33
C HIS A 168 15.68 13.92 -17.92
N LEU A 169 14.49 14.49 -17.70
CA LEU A 169 13.76 14.39 -16.43
C LEU A 169 12.62 13.37 -16.57
N VAL A 170 12.59 12.37 -15.69
CA VAL A 170 11.59 11.30 -15.70
C VAL A 170 10.72 11.37 -14.46
N LEU A 171 9.41 11.41 -14.70
CA LEU A 171 8.40 11.36 -13.65
C LEU A 171 8.25 9.94 -13.11
N ILE A 172 8.23 9.77 -11.79
CA ILE A 172 8.03 8.46 -11.17
C ILE A 172 6.94 8.53 -10.09
N GLY A 173 6.12 7.49 -10.01
CA GLY A 173 5.08 7.39 -9.00
C GLY A 173 4.72 5.96 -8.67
N PHE A 174 3.83 5.77 -7.70
CA PHE A 174 3.28 4.47 -7.35
C PHE A 174 1.75 4.53 -7.36
N GLY A 175 1.17 4.04 -8.45
CA GLY A 175 -0.27 4.14 -8.65
C GLY A 175 -0.77 5.50 -9.13
N MET A 176 -0.16 5.98 -10.20
CA MET A 176 -0.25 7.35 -10.73
C MET A 176 -1.60 7.84 -11.25
N GLU A 177 -2.72 7.15 -11.00
CA GLU A 177 -4.01 7.54 -11.57
C GLU A 177 -4.49 8.91 -11.03
N ALA A 178 -4.28 9.15 -9.73
CA ALA A 178 -4.59 10.42 -9.08
C ALA A 178 -3.62 11.52 -9.56
N GLU A 179 -2.33 11.21 -9.64
CA GLU A 179 -1.28 12.15 -10.08
C GLU A 179 -1.48 12.56 -11.54
N TRP A 180 -1.92 11.64 -12.41
CA TRP A 180 -2.27 11.97 -13.79
C TRP A 180 -3.50 12.84 -13.89
N THR A 181 -4.51 12.61 -13.04
CA THR A 181 -5.65 13.51 -12.93
C THR A 181 -5.15 14.90 -12.56
N TYR A 182 -4.39 15.02 -11.46
CA TYR A 182 -3.80 16.26 -10.99
C TYR A 182 -2.96 16.99 -12.06
N LEU A 183 -2.01 16.31 -12.70
CA LEU A 183 -1.19 16.92 -13.75
C LEU A 183 -2.03 17.41 -14.94
N SER A 184 -3.06 16.67 -15.34
CA SER A 184 -3.89 17.07 -16.48
C SER A 184 -4.86 18.22 -16.17
N THR A 185 -5.33 18.34 -14.92
CA THR A 185 -6.39 19.29 -14.55
C THR A 185 -5.91 20.49 -13.75
N ASN A 186 -4.88 20.32 -12.92
CA ASN A 186 -4.43 21.31 -11.93
C ASN A 186 -2.98 21.77 -12.15
N SER A 187 -2.14 21.00 -12.85
CA SER A 187 -0.77 21.40 -13.14
C SER A 187 -0.30 21.00 -14.56
N PRO A 188 -1.05 21.33 -15.63
CA PRO A 188 -0.66 20.98 -17.00
C PRO A 188 0.68 21.62 -17.42
N ALA A 189 1.07 22.76 -16.85
CA ALA A 189 2.34 23.41 -17.15
C ALA A 189 3.56 22.57 -16.73
N ALA A 190 3.41 21.64 -15.79
CA ALA A 190 4.49 20.72 -15.39
C ALA A 190 4.77 19.62 -16.43
N ILE A 191 3.78 19.25 -17.25
CA ILE A 191 3.88 18.10 -18.17
C ILE A 191 5.05 18.23 -19.17
N PRO A 192 5.29 19.39 -19.82
CA PRO A 192 6.37 19.53 -20.80
C PRO A 192 7.78 19.31 -20.25
N PHE A 193 7.99 19.40 -18.93
CA PHE A 193 9.30 19.18 -18.32
C PHE A 193 9.73 17.71 -18.34
N PHE A 194 8.76 16.78 -18.42
CA PHE A 194 9.06 15.36 -18.36
C PHE A 194 9.29 14.76 -19.74
N SER A 195 10.35 13.97 -19.86
CA SER A 195 10.66 13.23 -21.08
C SER A 195 9.95 11.89 -21.15
N ALA A 196 9.63 11.28 -19.99
CA ALA A 196 9.00 9.98 -19.85
C ALA A 196 8.43 9.82 -18.43
N TRP A 197 7.67 8.75 -18.17
CA TRP A 197 7.12 8.48 -16.85
C TRP A 197 7.04 6.99 -16.49
N ILE A 198 7.05 6.68 -15.19
CA ILE A 198 7.04 5.32 -14.63
C ILE A 198 5.98 5.21 -13.52
N ASP A 199 5.02 4.28 -13.66
CA ASP A 199 4.28 3.75 -12.50
C ASP A 199 5.05 2.51 -11.99
N LEU A 200 5.60 2.58 -10.79
CA LEU A 200 6.38 1.49 -10.20
C LEU A 200 5.59 0.19 -10.04
N ARG A 201 4.24 0.22 -10.06
CA ARG A 201 3.43 -1.00 -10.10
C ARG A 201 3.67 -1.81 -11.37
N ASP A 202 3.92 -1.16 -12.51
CA ASP A 202 4.21 -1.87 -13.75
C ASP A 202 5.54 -2.64 -13.65
N ILE A 203 6.55 -1.99 -13.06
CA ILE A 203 7.87 -2.60 -12.85
C ILE A 203 7.78 -3.78 -11.88
N VAL A 204 6.99 -3.65 -10.82
CA VAL A 204 6.71 -4.75 -9.88
C VAL A 204 6.06 -5.92 -10.60
N VAL A 205 5.06 -5.66 -11.44
CA VAL A 205 4.36 -6.68 -12.23
C VAL A 205 5.29 -7.37 -13.23
N ASP A 206 6.15 -6.62 -13.91
CA ASP A 206 7.16 -7.14 -14.84
C ASP A 206 8.14 -8.08 -14.14
N ILE A 207 8.71 -7.67 -12.99
CA ILE A 207 9.65 -8.49 -12.21
C ILE A 207 8.96 -9.76 -11.68
N ALA A 208 7.72 -9.64 -11.20
CA ALA A 208 6.93 -10.74 -10.69
C ALA A 208 6.42 -11.68 -11.80
N SER A 209 6.52 -11.28 -13.07
CA SER A 209 5.99 -12.00 -14.24
C SER A 209 4.53 -12.43 -14.05
N SER A 210 3.72 -11.53 -13.48
CA SER A 210 2.35 -11.83 -13.04
C SER A 210 1.30 -11.03 -13.78
N SER A 211 0.03 -11.43 -13.65
CA SER A 211 -1.09 -10.59 -14.07
C SER A 211 -1.31 -9.47 -13.06
N THR A 212 -1.74 -8.30 -13.54
CA THR A 212 -1.94 -7.04 -12.81
C THR A 212 -2.91 -7.10 -11.62
N VAL A 213 -3.55 -8.25 -11.36
CA VAL A 213 -4.68 -8.38 -10.44
C VAL A 213 -4.30 -8.17 -8.97
N CYS A 214 -3.02 -8.26 -8.60
CA CYS A 214 -2.61 -8.31 -7.19
C CYS A 214 -1.25 -7.64 -6.93
N SER A 215 -1.09 -6.34 -7.21
CA SER A 215 0.12 -5.61 -6.78
C SER A 215 0.06 -5.31 -5.26
N PRO A 216 1.09 -5.65 -4.47
CA PRO A 216 1.19 -5.24 -3.07
C PRO A 216 1.21 -3.72 -2.92
N SER A 217 0.80 -3.19 -1.75
CA SER A 217 0.89 -1.76 -1.46
C SER A 217 2.35 -1.28 -1.31
N LEU A 218 2.58 0.02 -1.52
CA LEU A 218 3.89 0.68 -1.33
C LEU A 218 4.53 0.32 0.03
N PHE A 219 3.74 0.44 1.10
CA PHE A 219 4.13 0.05 2.45
C PHE A 219 4.62 -1.40 2.54
N THR A 220 3.91 -2.33 1.89
CA THR A 220 4.26 -3.75 1.92
C THR A 220 5.57 -4.01 1.20
N LEU A 221 5.77 -3.39 0.03
CA LEU A 221 6.99 -3.55 -0.79
C LEU A 221 8.23 -2.98 -0.09
N ILE A 222 8.13 -1.78 0.49
CA ILE A 222 9.25 -1.15 1.18
C ILE A 222 9.66 -1.94 2.43
N LYS A 223 8.67 -2.44 3.18
CA LYS A 223 8.91 -3.35 4.30
C LYS A 223 9.58 -4.64 3.84
N LEU A 224 9.18 -5.17 2.69
CA LEU A 224 9.77 -6.38 2.11
C LEU A 224 11.27 -6.17 1.85
N PHE A 225 11.64 -5.04 1.26
CA PHE A 225 13.04 -4.70 0.94
C PHE A 225 13.86 -4.17 2.14
N GLY A 226 13.39 -4.43 3.36
CA GLY A 226 14.16 -4.25 4.60
C GLY A 226 14.19 -2.82 5.15
N TYR A 227 13.37 -1.91 4.61
CA TYR A 227 13.19 -0.59 5.20
C TYR A 227 12.37 -0.66 6.49
N PHE A 228 12.65 0.28 7.38
CA PHE A 228 11.96 0.36 8.65
C PHE A 228 10.52 0.80 8.46
N TRP A 229 9.57 -0.08 8.79
CA TRP A 229 8.15 0.20 8.59
C TRP A 229 7.64 1.46 9.31
N GLN A 230 8.23 1.84 10.46
CA GLN A 230 7.86 3.08 11.16
C GLN A 230 8.35 4.32 10.43
N ASP A 231 9.27 4.20 9.46
CA ASP A 231 9.60 5.32 8.59
C ASP A 231 8.52 5.56 7.53
N VAL A 232 7.70 4.57 7.20
CA VAL A 232 6.60 4.70 6.22
C VAL A 232 5.27 4.96 6.93
N LYS A 233 5.09 4.40 8.14
CA LYS A 233 3.90 4.66 8.99
C LYS A 233 4.29 4.93 10.45
N PRO A 234 4.86 6.11 10.75
CA PRO A 234 5.13 6.53 12.13
C PRO A 234 3.83 6.88 12.86
N GLY A 235 3.56 6.20 13.99
CA GLY A 235 2.55 6.63 14.96
C GLY A 235 1.08 6.27 14.64
N ARG A 236 0.15 7.03 15.24
CA ARG A 236 -1.31 6.86 15.15
C ARG A 236 -1.99 7.85 14.19
N ALA A 237 -1.22 8.63 13.42
CA ALA A 237 -1.76 9.60 12.48
C ALA A 237 -2.63 8.89 11.42
N SER A 238 -3.74 9.53 11.04
CA SER A 238 -4.76 8.92 10.18
C SER A 238 -4.56 9.18 8.68
N ALA A 239 -3.71 10.15 8.32
CA ALA A 239 -3.40 10.45 6.92
C ALA A 239 -1.90 10.41 6.64
N ASP A 240 -1.61 10.01 5.41
CA ASP A 240 -0.28 9.96 4.83
C ASP A 240 0.24 11.38 4.53
N ASN A 241 1.57 11.52 4.33
CA ASN A 241 2.20 12.80 3.99
C ASN A 241 2.83 12.63 2.60
N ALA A 242 2.34 13.38 1.61
CA ALA A 242 2.73 13.24 0.22
C ALA A 242 4.25 13.42 0.02
N GLY A 243 4.87 14.34 0.77
CA GLY A 243 6.31 14.58 0.73
C GLY A 243 7.15 13.43 1.30
N ASP A 244 6.65 12.75 2.32
CA ASP A 244 7.30 11.54 2.84
C ASP A 244 7.12 10.35 1.88
N ASP A 245 5.97 10.27 1.21
CA ASP A 245 5.63 9.17 0.34
C ASP A 245 6.41 9.22 -0.99
N VAL A 246 6.71 10.41 -1.54
CA VAL A 246 7.62 10.53 -2.70
C VAL A 246 9.04 10.02 -2.42
N VAL A 247 9.56 10.21 -1.20
CA VAL A 247 10.85 9.63 -0.79
C VAL A 247 10.74 8.11 -0.72
N THR A 248 9.61 7.61 -0.23
CA THR A 248 9.30 6.17 -0.18
C THR A 248 9.19 5.57 -1.58
N ILE A 249 8.59 6.29 -2.54
CA ILE A 249 8.52 5.90 -3.96
C ILE A 249 9.93 5.78 -4.55
N LEU A 250 10.80 6.77 -4.35
CA LEU A 250 12.19 6.70 -4.84
C LEU A 250 13.00 5.58 -4.16
N ALA A 251 12.76 5.34 -2.88
CA ALA A 251 13.36 4.21 -2.16
C ALA A 251 12.93 2.86 -2.74
N LEU A 252 11.67 2.74 -3.18
CA LEU A 252 11.15 1.57 -3.87
C LEU A 252 11.80 1.44 -5.25
N ALA A 253 11.85 2.52 -6.01
CA ALA A 253 12.47 2.57 -7.33
C ALA A 253 13.91 2.05 -7.26
N HIS A 254 14.69 2.54 -6.29
CA HIS A 254 16.04 2.06 -6.04
C HIS A 254 16.07 0.56 -5.68
N ALA A 255 15.21 0.12 -4.77
CA ALA A 255 15.16 -1.29 -4.35
C ALA A 255 14.80 -2.24 -5.50
N LEU A 256 13.97 -1.80 -6.46
CA LEU A 256 13.60 -2.59 -7.63
C LEU A 256 14.75 -2.73 -8.64
N LEU A 257 15.80 -1.90 -8.57
CA LEU A 257 16.99 -2.06 -9.42
C LEU A 257 17.93 -3.16 -8.91
N ASP A 258 17.87 -3.50 -7.61
CA ASP A 258 18.69 -4.56 -6.99
C ASP A 258 18.12 -5.95 -7.30
N GLU A 259 18.91 -6.77 -8.01
CA GLU A 259 18.52 -8.13 -8.42
C GLU A 259 18.23 -9.06 -7.24
N LYS A 260 18.88 -8.83 -6.08
CA LYS A 260 18.62 -9.63 -4.88
C LYS A 260 17.18 -9.47 -4.37
N ASN A 261 16.56 -8.33 -4.65
CA ASN A 261 15.18 -8.06 -4.26
C ASN A 261 14.16 -8.73 -5.20
N HIS A 262 14.56 -9.15 -6.41
CA HIS A 262 13.64 -9.70 -7.41
C HIS A 262 13.13 -11.08 -7.03
N GLU A 263 14.00 -11.96 -6.53
CA GLU A 263 13.62 -13.29 -6.05
C GLU A 263 12.65 -13.19 -4.87
N MET A 264 12.95 -12.30 -3.93
CA MET A 264 12.11 -12.01 -2.78
C MET A 264 10.74 -11.48 -3.21
N LEU A 265 10.70 -10.58 -4.19
CA LEU A 265 9.47 -10.05 -4.74
C LEU A 265 8.63 -11.14 -5.43
N ARG A 266 9.24 -11.97 -6.28
CA ARG A 266 8.55 -13.09 -6.95
C ARG A 266 7.94 -14.06 -5.95
N PHE A 267 8.70 -14.42 -4.91
CA PHE A 267 8.24 -15.31 -3.86
C PHE A 267 7.02 -14.74 -3.10
N GLU A 268 7.09 -13.48 -2.65
CA GLU A 268 5.97 -12.87 -1.91
C GLU A 268 4.75 -12.67 -2.79
N HIS A 269 4.95 -12.32 -4.07
CA HIS A 269 3.87 -12.17 -5.02
C HIS A 269 3.16 -13.50 -5.28
N GLU A 270 3.91 -14.57 -5.43
CA GLU A 270 3.36 -15.91 -5.60
C GLU A 270 2.61 -16.38 -4.34
N CYS A 271 3.16 -16.11 -3.14
CA CYS A 271 2.44 -16.35 -1.88
C CYS A 271 1.13 -15.55 -1.82
N PHE A 272 1.14 -14.30 -2.30
CA PHE A 272 -0.05 -13.46 -2.33
C PHE A 272 -1.09 -14.05 -3.29
N ARG A 273 -0.68 -14.45 -4.50
CA ARG A 273 -1.52 -15.13 -5.49
C ARG A 273 -2.17 -16.39 -4.91
N ILE A 274 -1.40 -17.22 -4.22
CA ILE A 274 -1.87 -18.44 -3.53
C ILE A 274 -2.86 -18.11 -2.40
N SER A 275 -2.67 -16.98 -1.69
CA SER A 275 -3.56 -16.58 -0.59
C SER A 275 -4.83 -15.85 -1.03
N CYS A 276 -4.80 -15.26 -2.23
CA CYS A 276 -5.86 -14.46 -2.83
C CYS A 276 -6.65 -15.22 -3.88
N SER A 277 -6.23 -16.43 -4.27
CA SER A 277 -6.87 -17.20 -5.34
C SER A 277 -8.36 -17.43 -5.11
N GLY A 278 -8.89 -17.34 -3.88
CA GLY A 278 -10.26 -16.90 -3.63
C GLY A 278 -10.85 -17.36 -2.30
N ARG A 279 -12.04 -16.86 -1.97
CA ARG A 279 -12.80 -17.32 -0.80
C ARG A 279 -13.02 -18.83 -0.95
N ILE A 280 -12.69 -19.63 0.06
CA ILE A 280 -12.88 -21.10 0.04
C ILE A 280 -14.28 -21.49 -0.48
N GLY A 281 -15.31 -20.68 -0.19
CA GLY A 281 -16.68 -20.92 -0.65
C GLY A 281 -16.89 -21.00 -2.17
N SER A 282 -16.01 -20.39 -2.99
CA SER A 282 -16.07 -20.53 -4.46
C SER A 282 -15.07 -21.56 -5.01
N PHE A 283 -14.16 -22.06 -4.18
CA PHE A 283 -13.17 -23.11 -4.50
C PHE A 283 -13.57 -24.48 -4.01
N TYR A 284 -14.66 -24.59 -3.25
CA TYR A 284 -15.24 -25.87 -2.87
C TYR A 284 -15.97 -26.54 -4.06
N ASP A 285 -15.29 -26.58 -5.20
CA ASP A 285 -15.60 -27.54 -6.23
C ASP A 285 -14.66 -28.72 -5.97
N ALA A 286 -15.16 -29.74 -5.28
CA ALA A 286 -14.42 -30.97 -4.99
C ALA A 286 -13.96 -31.69 -6.26
N SER A 287 -14.47 -31.31 -7.44
CA SER A 287 -13.99 -31.81 -8.74
C SER A 287 -12.74 -31.10 -9.25
N LYS A 288 -12.33 -29.96 -8.67
CA LYS A 288 -11.24 -29.10 -9.17
C LYS A 288 -10.01 -29.02 -8.28
N CYS A 289 -10.09 -29.43 -7.01
CA CYS A 289 -8.94 -29.38 -6.10
C CYS A 289 -9.01 -30.39 -4.96
N PHE A 290 -7.83 -30.73 -4.43
CA PHE A 290 -7.65 -31.59 -3.27
C PHE A 290 -7.21 -30.74 -2.08
N ILE A 291 -7.84 -30.89 -0.92
CA ILE A 291 -7.66 -29.98 0.21
C ILE A 291 -7.15 -30.74 1.44
N ALA A 292 -6.13 -30.18 2.10
CA ALA A 292 -5.71 -30.56 3.44
C ALA A 292 -6.12 -29.50 4.47
N THR A 293 -6.47 -29.96 5.66
CA THR A 293 -6.54 -29.14 6.87
C THR A 293 -5.18 -29.05 7.53
N VAL A 294 -4.91 -27.94 8.19
CA VAL A 294 -3.75 -27.73 9.07
C VAL A 294 -4.26 -27.22 10.40
N ARG A 295 -3.91 -27.91 11.49
CA ARG A 295 -4.36 -27.61 12.87
C ARG A 295 -3.21 -27.71 13.86
N THR A 296 -3.42 -27.11 15.03
CA THR A 296 -2.61 -27.27 16.25
C THR A 296 -3.53 -27.59 17.43
N GLU A 297 -2.97 -27.95 18.57
CA GLU A 297 -3.73 -28.00 19.83
C GLU A 297 -4.10 -26.55 20.24
N GLY A 298 -5.26 -26.09 19.77
CA GLY A 298 -5.76 -24.72 19.95
C GLY A 298 -5.52 -23.81 18.76
N ASN A 299 -5.33 -22.51 19.02
CA ASN A 299 -5.15 -21.51 17.96
C ASN A 299 -3.91 -21.80 17.12
N LEU A 300 -4.03 -21.53 15.82
CA LEU A 300 -2.90 -21.59 14.91
C LEU A 300 -1.79 -20.63 15.38
N PRO A 301 -0.53 -21.09 15.38
CA PRO A 301 0.60 -20.26 15.71
C PRO A 301 0.63 -18.99 14.86
N LEU A 302 1.26 -17.93 15.38
CA LEU A 302 1.39 -16.66 14.66
C LEU A 302 2.01 -16.81 13.27
N ARG A 303 2.78 -17.87 12.99
CA ARG A 303 3.33 -18.17 11.65
C ARG A 303 2.35 -18.82 10.68
N LEU A 304 1.17 -19.22 11.14
CA LEU A 304 0.10 -19.83 10.34
C LEU A 304 -1.23 -19.06 10.45
N SER A 305 -1.25 -17.99 11.23
CA SER A 305 -2.45 -17.22 11.60
C SER A 305 -3.11 -16.42 10.47
N SER A 306 -2.68 -16.58 9.23
CA SER A 306 -3.29 -15.93 8.06
C SER A 306 -3.08 -16.77 6.81
N ARG A 307 -3.96 -16.58 5.82
CA ARG A 307 -3.88 -17.24 4.52
C ARG A 307 -2.52 -17.04 3.85
N PHE A 308 -2.06 -15.79 3.85
CA PHE A 308 -0.73 -15.43 3.35
C PHE A 308 0.40 -16.15 4.07
N LYS A 309 0.31 -16.27 5.40
CA LYS A 309 1.31 -16.96 6.21
C LYS A 309 1.31 -18.47 5.98
N LEU A 310 0.15 -19.08 5.76
CA LEU A 310 0.04 -20.47 5.31
C LEU A 310 0.72 -20.66 3.95
N ALA A 311 0.44 -19.78 2.98
CA ALA A 311 1.06 -19.85 1.65
C ALA A 311 2.59 -19.76 1.74
N ARG A 312 3.10 -18.86 2.57
CA ARG A 312 4.53 -18.69 2.83
C ARG A 312 5.17 -19.91 3.50
N GLN A 313 4.52 -20.47 4.53
CA GLN A 313 5.05 -21.60 5.28
C GLN A 313 5.11 -22.88 4.44
N PHE A 314 4.13 -23.07 3.55
CA PHE A 314 3.97 -24.30 2.77
C PHE A 314 4.25 -24.11 1.28
N PHE A 315 4.97 -23.05 0.92
CA PHE A 315 5.26 -22.68 -0.46
C PHE A 315 5.88 -23.83 -1.27
N ASP A 316 6.83 -24.55 -0.68
CA ASP A 316 7.58 -25.62 -1.36
C ASP A 316 6.72 -26.82 -1.75
N PHE A 317 5.51 -26.95 -1.19
CA PHE A 317 4.52 -27.95 -1.60
C PHE A 317 3.70 -27.51 -2.82
N HIS A 318 3.95 -26.31 -3.37
CA HIS A 318 3.29 -25.72 -4.53
C HIS A 318 1.75 -25.69 -4.41
N PRO A 319 1.20 -25.13 -3.31
CA PRO A 319 -0.24 -25.03 -3.14
C PRO A 319 -0.87 -24.11 -4.20
N MET A 320 -2.09 -24.42 -4.60
CA MET A 320 -2.90 -23.53 -5.46
C MET A 320 -3.59 -22.42 -4.68
N GLY A 321 -3.92 -22.72 -3.43
CA GLY A 321 -4.82 -21.91 -2.62
C GLY A 321 -4.58 -22.14 -1.14
N THR A 322 -4.71 -21.10 -0.35
CA THR A 322 -4.69 -21.19 1.11
C THR A 322 -5.79 -20.36 1.72
N ALA A 323 -6.28 -20.83 2.87
CA ALA A 323 -7.33 -20.11 3.56
C ALA A 323 -7.41 -20.44 5.05
N LEU A 324 -8.20 -19.66 5.78
CA LEU A 324 -8.50 -19.90 7.19
C LEU A 324 -9.98 -20.24 7.32
N MET A 325 -10.26 -21.36 7.98
CA MET A 325 -11.63 -21.76 8.33
C MET A 325 -12.01 -21.24 9.72
N SER A 326 -11.05 -21.21 10.65
CA SER A 326 -11.17 -20.63 11.99
C SER A 326 -9.80 -20.11 12.47
N SER A 327 -9.72 -19.61 13.71
CA SER A 327 -8.44 -19.30 14.36
C SER A 327 -7.57 -20.54 14.62
N GLU A 328 -8.16 -21.74 14.59
CA GLU A 328 -7.52 -23.02 14.92
C GLU A 328 -7.27 -23.89 13.68
N MET A 329 -7.79 -23.48 12.52
CA MET A 329 -7.77 -24.32 11.32
C MET A 329 -7.51 -23.54 10.03
N GLY A 330 -6.45 -23.96 9.34
CA GLY A 330 -6.09 -23.53 8.00
C GLY A 330 -6.45 -24.59 6.97
N LEU A 331 -6.66 -24.15 5.74
CA LEU A 331 -6.84 -25.01 4.57
C LEU A 331 -5.72 -24.74 3.56
N VAL A 332 -5.23 -25.80 2.94
CA VAL A 332 -4.25 -25.76 1.86
C VAL A 332 -4.77 -26.62 0.71
N ALA A 333 -4.88 -26.03 -0.48
CA ALA A 333 -5.44 -26.67 -1.66
C ALA A 333 -4.38 -26.99 -2.71
N PHE A 334 -4.51 -28.15 -3.37
CA PHE A 334 -3.57 -28.71 -4.33
C PHE A 334 -4.27 -29.15 -5.63
N ARG A 335 -3.50 -29.18 -6.73
CA ARG A 335 -3.99 -29.63 -8.05
C ARG A 335 -4.25 -31.12 -8.13
N SER A 336 -3.48 -31.90 -7.39
CA SER A 336 -3.45 -33.35 -7.50
C SER A 336 -3.56 -34.01 -6.15
N GLN A 337 -4.04 -35.26 -6.20
CA GLN A 337 -4.07 -36.17 -5.07
C GLN A 337 -2.65 -36.39 -4.51
N ASP A 338 -1.68 -36.69 -5.38
CA ASP A 338 -0.28 -36.89 -4.97
C ASP A 338 0.29 -35.67 -4.24
N GLY A 339 -0.13 -34.46 -4.64
CA GLY A 339 0.27 -33.21 -3.99
C GLY A 339 -0.24 -33.12 -2.56
N VAL A 340 -1.53 -33.41 -2.34
CA VAL A 340 -2.11 -33.40 -0.99
C VAL A 340 -1.56 -34.53 -0.12
N ASP A 341 -1.29 -35.70 -0.69
CA ASP A 341 -0.79 -36.86 0.05
C ASP A 341 0.67 -36.67 0.47
N ARG A 342 1.51 -36.13 -0.41
CA ARG A 342 2.86 -35.70 -0.06
C ARG A 342 2.84 -34.64 1.04
N PHE A 343 1.96 -33.65 0.93
CA PHE A 343 1.82 -32.61 1.95
C PHE A 343 1.45 -33.20 3.32
N ILE A 344 0.41 -34.03 3.38
CA ILE A 344 -0.04 -34.68 4.62
C ILE A 344 1.07 -35.54 5.21
N GLY A 345 1.73 -36.37 4.39
CA GLY A 345 2.81 -37.24 4.83
C GLY A 345 4.02 -36.51 5.43
N CYS A 346 4.29 -35.27 5.00
CA CYS A 346 5.37 -34.45 5.54
C CYS A 346 4.96 -33.55 6.70
N VAL A 347 3.72 -33.03 6.71
CA VAL A 347 3.29 -31.99 7.64
C VAL A 347 2.58 -32.56 8.87
N ASN A 348 1.92 -33.71 8.74
CA ASN A 348 1.24 -34.34 9.87
C ASN A 348 2.26 -34.84 10.90
N GLY A 349 2.14 -34.40 12.16
CA GLY A 349 3.10 -34.68 13.22
C GLY A 349 4.35 -33.79 13.19
N MET A 350 4.44 -32.82 12.28
CA MET A 350 5.57 -31.90 12.23
C MET A 350 5.57 -30.98 13.45
N VAL A 351 6.68 -30.95 14.20
CA VAL A 351 6.88 -30.06 15.33
C VAL A 351 7.48 -28.74 14.85
N LEU A 352 6.82 -27.63 15.12
CA LEU A 352 7.35 -26.30 14.84
C LEU A 352 8.45 -25.94 15.83
N HIS A 353 9.36 -25.07 15.41
CA HIS A 353 10.38 -24.45 16.29
C HIS A 353 9.82 -23.78 17.57
N THR A 354 8.52 -23.47 17.61
CA THR A 354 7.80 -22.91 18.76
C THR A 354 7.24 -23.98 19.71
N GLY A 355 7.40 -25.26 19.36
CA GLY A 355 7.01 -26.42 20.18
C GLY A 355 5.66 -27.04 19.82
N GLU A 356 4.81 -26.36 19.04
CA GLU A 356 3.51 -26.89 18.65
C GLU A 356 3.64 -27.96 17.57
N THR A 357 2.87 -29.05 17.72
CA THR A 357 2.76 -30.11 16.72
C THR A 357 1.62 -29.82 15.76
N LEU A 358 1.90 -29.91 14.47
CA LEU A 358 0.89 -29.77 13.43
C LEU A 358 0.15 -31.08 13.19
N SER A 359 -1.17 -31.00 13.06
CA SER A 359 -2.01 -32.05 12.51
C SER A 359 -2.44 -31.66 11.11
N ALA A 360 -2.18 -32.55 10.13
CA ALA A 360 -2.59 -32.36 8.75
C ALA A 360 -3.41 -33.56 8.29
N GLN A 361 -4.61 -33.30 7.79
CA GLN A 361 -5.55 -34.34 7.38
C GLN A 361 -6.27 -33.90 6.12
N ARG A 362 -6.67 -34.85 5.28
CA ARG A 362 -7.49 -34.56 4.12
C ARG A 362 -8.81 -33.94 4.59
N TYR A 363 -9.18 -32.81 3.99
CA TYR A 363 -10.48 -32.20 4.24
C TYR A 363 -11.54 -33.00 3.49
N ILE A 364 -12.53 -33.51 4.22
CA ILE A 364 -13.72 -34.16 3.69
C ILE A 364 -14.88 -33.20 3.96
N HIS A 365 -15.61 -32.77 2.92
CA HIS A 365 -16.86 -32.03 3.14
C HIS A 365 -17.83 -32.96 3.86
N ALA A 366 -18.26 -32.57 5.06
CA ALA A 366 -19.58 -32.96 5.51
C ALA A 366 -20.58 -32.04 4.79
N ASN A 367 -21.62 -32.61 4.20
CA ASN A 367 -22.67 -31.87 3.52
C ASN A 367 -23.31 -30.88 4.53
N PRO A 368 -23.27 -29.55 4.31
CA PRO A 368 -23.50 -28.56 5.36
C PRO A 368 -24.98 -28.26 5.65
N ASN A 369 -25.89 -29.15 5.23
CA ASN A 369 -27.34 -28.97 5.40
C ASN A 369 -27.84 -29.69 6.66
N THR A 370 -27.10 -29.60 7.76
CA THR A 370 -27.63 -29.95 9.08
C THR A 370 -28.21 -28.67 9.71
N PRO A 371 -29.45 -28.70 10.26
CA PRO A 371 -30.11 -27.55 10.87
C PRO A 371 -29.27 -26.82 11.94
N GLU A 372 -28.35 -27.55 12.57
CA GLU A 372 -27.41 -27.03 13.58
C GLU A 372 -26.39 -26.05 12.99
N ASP A 373 -25.96 -26.22 11.74
CA ASP A 373 -25.00 -25.34 11.06
C ASP A 373 -25.64 -24.04 10.59
N GLU A 374 -26.92 -24.06 10.22
CA GLU A 374 -27.70 -22.85 9.95
C GLU A 374 -27.88 -22.05 11.25
N LYS A 375 -28.21 -22.74 12.34
CA LYS A 375 -28.36 -22.13 13.67
C LYS A 375 -27.05 -21.47 14.12
N LEU A 376 -25.90 -22.12 13.92
CA LEU A 376 -24.58 -21.57 14.27
C LEU A 376 -24.18 -20.39 13.37
N LYS A 377 -24.60 -20.37 12.09
CA LYS A 377 -24.41 -19.23 11.18
C LYS A 377 -25.27 -18.04 11.60
N GLU A 378 -26.53 -18.27 11.96
CA GLU A 378 -27.42 -17.25 12.50
C GLU A 378 -26.88 -16.68 13.81
N GLU A 379 -26.40 -17.53 14.72
CA GLU A 379 -25.78 -17.11 15.99
C GLU A 379 -24.53 -16.25 15.75
N LYS A 380 -23.66 -16.64 14.80
CA LYS A 380 -22.49 -15.84 14.43
C LYS A 380 -22.86 -14.52 13.74
N CYS A 381 -23.94 -14.49 12.97
CA CYS A 381 -24.47 -13.24 12.38
C CYS A 381 -25.06 -12.33 13.46
N MET A 382 -25.82 -12.88 14.41
CA MET A 382 -26.35 -12.18 15.57
C MET A 382 -25.24 -11.60 16.44
N MET A 383 -24.24 -12.39 16.80
CA MET A 383 -23.11 -11.92 17.61
C MET A 383 -22.30 -10.82 16.91
N ARG A 384 -22.22 -10.83 15.57
CA ARG A 384 -21.59 -9.74 14.80
C ARG A 384 -22.44 -8.48 14.77
N ARG A 385 -23.77 -8.60 14.74
CA ARG A 385 -24.69 -7.45 14.88
C ARG A 385 -24.58 -6.86 16.27
N ILE A 386 -24.69 -7.68 17.31
CA ILE A 386 -24.57 -7.27 18.71
C ILE A 386 -23.22 -6.58 18.97
N LYS A 387 -22.10 -7.13 18.46
CA LYS A 387 -20.78 -6.50 18.63
C LYS A 387 -20.65 -5.17 17.87
N LYS A 388 -21.35 -5.02 16.76
CA LYS A 388 -21.37 -3.77 15.99
C LYS A 388 -22.24 -2.72 16.69
N GLU A 389 -23.39 -3.13 17.20
CA GLU A 389 -24.33 -2.30 17.97
C GLU A 389 -23.71 -1.86 19.31
N ALA A 390 -23.01 -2.75 20.02
CA ALA A 390 -22.28 -2.40 21.25
C ALA A 390 -21.14 -1.39 21.00
N CYS A 391 -20.46 -1.46 19.85
CA CYS A 391 -19.48 -0.45 19.46
C CYS A 391 -20.11 0.87 19.00
N GLU A 392 -21.39 0.86 18.61
CA GLU A 392 -22.14 2.08 18.28
C GLU A 392 -22.75 2.71 19.56
N GLU A 393 -23.19 1.91 20.54
CA GLU A 393 -23.67 2.39 21.86
C GLU A 393 -22.54 2.91 22.75
N GLU A 394 -21.36 2.27 22.78
CA GLU A 394 -20.19 2.76 23.55
C GLU A 394 -19.69 4.13 23.05
N VAL A 395 -19.95 4.45 21.77
CA VAL A 395 -19.66 5.76 21.16
C VAL A 395 -20.72 6.81 21.52
N VAL A 396 -21.96 6.38 21.84
CA VAL A 396 -23.06 7.27 22.29
C VAL A 396 -22.93 7.56 23.79
N GLU A 397 -22.61 6.57 24.63
CA GLU A 397 -22.43 6.78 26.09
C GLU A 397 -21.21 7.63 26.44
N LEU A 398 -20.13 7.57 25.65
CA LEU A 398 -18.99 8.50 25.81
C LEU A 398 -19.33 9.94 25.38
N GLY A 399 -20.42 10.16 24.63
CA GLY A 399 -20.93 11.48 24.28
C GLY A 399 -21.61 12.20 25.45
N ASP A 400 -22.21 11.45 26.38
CA ASP A 400 -22.89 12.00 27.55
C ASP A 400 -21.95 12.30 28.73
N LEU A 401 -20.72 11.75 28.72
CA LEU A 401 -19.69 12.05 29.72
C LEU A 401 -18.99 13.41 29.52
N PHE A 402 -19.21 14.07 28.37
CA PHE A 402 -18.66 15.39 28.04
C PHE A 402 -19.73 16.44 27.69
N SER A 403 -20.99 16.20 28.10
CA SER A 403 -22.07 17.19 28.07
C SER A 403 -22.07 18.07 29.31
#